data_AF-A0A922EKX6-F1
#
_entry.id   AF-A0A922EKX6-F1
#
_cell.length_a   1.000
_cell.length_b   1.000
_cell.length_c   1.000
_cell.angle_alpha   90.00
_cell.angle_beta   90.00
_cell.angle_gamma   90.00
#
_symmetry.space_group_name_H-M   'P 1'
#
loop_
_entity.id
_entity.type
_entity.pdbx_description
1 polymer ?
#
loop_
_entity_poly.entity_id
_entity_poly.type
_entity_poly.pdbx_seq_one_letter_code
_entity_poly.pdbx_strand_id
1 'polypeptide(L)'
;MCEETPLESCNHSPYRFSSLIFMVLLLCCYMSSNLNIHNFFCSLQPPSCDEAKETNEDCAIVLELSESDPYFDKKKMLLQNKGFNPKKRVSLKSSSSPSWISATLKVMLQIARIIHLDEVELYFCQDDACSPVEFYSPRNEVEALNSILSLLDISNSSGKCLQMNVLQELREAIVSMIRDVRDNNCVKTTILENQSVDKEECLLQWGERNGMRTRLQIAYVEGAGRGSIAREDLNVGDTALEIPVSIVISEELVYTSDMFHILEKIGGISLETMLLLWSMKERHNCTSKFKIYFDALPKNFNTGLSFGLDAIMALEGTLLFEEIVQAKQHLCDQYGELFPSLCDDHPDIFPRELYTWEQFLWACELWYSNSMNVMFPDGKLRTCLIPIAGFLNHSLHPHILQYGKVDTTANSLKFRLSRPCSAGEQCFLSYGHFSSSHLISFYGFLPQGDNPYDIIPVVQTLMPQRMIL
;
A
#
# COMPACT_ATOMS: atom_id res chain seq x y z
N MET A 1 2.66 -69.54 -33.65
CA MET A 1 2.77 -69.93 -32.23
C MET A 1 3.11 -68.69 -31.45
N CYS A 2 2.20 -68.32 -30.54
CA CYS A 2 2.38 -67.51 -29.32
C CYS A 2 2.96 -66.09 -29.46
N GLU A 3 2.45 -65.04 -28.83
CA GLU A 3 1.34 -64.85 -27.87
C GLU A 3 1.17 -63.33 -27.71
N GLU A 4 -0.06 -62.88 -27.44
CA GLU A 4 -0.37 -61.52 -27.01
C GLU A 4 -0.22 -61.36 -25.48
N THR A 5 -0.17 -60.09 -25.05
CA THR A 5 -0.35 -59.46 -23.71
C THR A 5 0.93 -58.97 -22.99
N PRO A 6 0.83 -57.96 -22.09
CA PRO A 6 0.28 -56.60 -22.27
C PRO A 6 1.23 -55.48 -21.77
N LEU A 7 0.92 -54.22 -22.08
CA LEU A 7 1.63 -53.04 -21.55
C LEU A 7 1.46 -52.95 -20.01
N GLU A 8 2.58 -53.03 -19.29
CA GLU A 8 2.68 -52.59 -17.89
C GLU A 8 2.96 -51.09 -17.79
N SER A 9 2.24 -50.48 -16.86
CA SER A 9 2.25 -49.08 -16.45
C SER A 9 3.58 -48.63 -15.84
N CYS A 10 4.24 -47.63 -16.44
CA CYS A 10 5.16 -46.77 -15.73
C CYS A 10 4.41 -45.55 -15.18
N ASN A 11 4.17 -45.57 -13.87
CA ASN A 11 3.73 -44.43 -13.07
C ASN A 11 4.66 -43.23 -13.25
N HIS A 12 4.24 -42.25 -14.06
CA HIS A 12 4.74 -40.88 -13.97
C HIS A 12 3.84 -40.08 -13.04
N SER A 13 4.40 -39.73 -11.88
CA SER A 13 3.81 -38.79 -10.91
C SER A 13 3.50 -37.45 -11.58
N PRO A 14 2.26 -36.91 -11.48
CA PRO A 14 1.90 -35.61 -12.04
C PRO A 14 2.31 -34.42 -11.13
N TYR A 15 2.98 -34.66 -9.99
CA TYR A 15 3.16 -33.64 -8.94
C TYR A 15 4.48 -32.84 -8.99
N ARG A 16 5.13 -32.68 -10.15
CA ARG A 16 6.42 -31.95 -10.20
C ARG A 16 6.54 -30.79 -11.18
N PHE A 17 5.52 -30.50 -11.98
CA PHE A 17 5.54 -29.35 -12.90
C PHE A 17 4.55 -28.22 -12.55
N SER A 18 3.69 -28.39 -11.53
CA SER A 18 2.83 -27.30 -11.02
C SER A 18 3.55 -26.32 -10.08
N SER A 19 4.73 -26.68 -9.55
CA SER A 19 5.43 -25.88 -8.54
C SER A 19 6.10 -24.61 -9.06
N LEU A 20 6.39 -24.49 -10.36
CA LEU A 20 7.07 -23.31 -10.91
C LEU A 20 6.07 -22.22 -11.35
N ILE A 21 4.87 -22.61 -11.78
CA ILE A 21 3.78 -21.70 -12.19
C ILE A 21 3.03 -21.17 -10.96
N PHE A 22 2.84 -22.02 -9.94
CA PHE A 22 2.35 -21.60 -8.61
C PHE A 22 3.29 -20.55 -7.99
N MET A 23 4.59 -20.62 -8.28
CA MET A 23 5.59 -19.68 -7.78
C MET A 23 5.55 -18.33 -8.51
N VAL A 24 5.10 -18.21 -9.76
CA VAL A 24 5.11 -16.93 -10.49
C VAL A 24 3.95 -16.02 -10.10
N LEU A 25 2.76 -16.57 -9.83
CA LEU A 25 1.61 -15.79 -9.36
C LEU A 25 1.47 -15.73 -7.84
N LEU A 26 2.02 -16.71 -7.09
CA LEU A 26 2.47 -16.36 -5.75
C LEU A 26 3.55 -15.28 -5.87
N LEU A 27 4.56 -15.28 -6.73
CA LEU A 27 5.45 -14.11 -6.77
C LEU A 27 4.68 -12.81 -7.12
N CYS A 28 3.69 -12.79 -8.01
CA CYS A 28 2.92 -11.57 -8.27
C CYS A 28 2.00 -11.15 -7.09
N CYS A 29 1.37 -12.08 -6.37
CA CYS A 29 0.48 -11.77 -5.23
C CYS A 29 1.20 -11.77 -3.85
N TYR A 30 2.10 -12.74 -3.62
CA TYR A 30 3.01 -12.96 -2.49
C TYR A 30 4.21 -11.99 -2.46
N MET A 31 4.70 -11.44 -3.59
CA MET A 31 5.64 -10.28 -3.55
C MET A 31 4.89 -8.96 -3.37
N SER A 32 3.69 -8.81 -3.93
CA SER A 32 2.82 -7.65 -3.65
C SER A 32 2.36 -7.58 -2.21
N SER A 33 2.28 -8.72 -1.53
CA SER A 33 2.10 -8.79 -0.07
C SER A 33 3.43 -8.75 0.66
N ASN A 34 4.46 -9.56 0.42
CA ASN A 34 5.67 -9.49 1.29
C ASN A 34 6.53 -8.22 1.15
N LEU A 35 6.70 -7.61 -0.03
CA LEU A 35 7.39 -6.31 -0.12
C LEU A 35 6.59 -5.20 0.56
N ASN A 36 5.26 -5.27 0.47
CA ASN A 36 4.39 -4.24 1.02
C ASN A 36 4.19 -4.47 2.51
N ILE A 37 4.05 -5.71 2.99
CA ILE A 37 3.98 -6.09 4.41
C ILE A 37 5.24 -5.65 5.16
N HIS A 38 6.43 -5.88 4.60
CA HIS A 38 7.67 -5.50 5.28
C HIS A 38 7.96 -4.00 5.27
N ASN A 39 7.73 -3.30 4.14
CA ASN A 39 7.82 -1.84 4.09
C ASN A 39 6.71 -1.17 4.93
N PHE A 40 5.53 -1.78 5.00
CA PHE A 40 4.43 -1.40 5.88
C PHE A 40 4.77 -1.61 7.37
N PHE A 41 5.45 -2.70 7.73
CA PHE A 41 5.94 -2.91 9.09
C PHE A 41 7.01 -1.89 9.51
N CYS A 42 7.93 -1.52 8.61
CA CYS A 42 8.95 -0.50 8.92
C CYS A 42 8.36 0.91 9.02
N SER A 43 7.37 1.25 8.18
CA SER A 43 6.69 2.57 8.20
C SER A 43 5.63 2.74 9.30
N LEU A 44 5.17 1.65 9.92
CA LEU A 44 4.16 1.65 11.00
C LEU A 44 4.72 1.42 12.41
N GLN A 45 6.04 1.27 12.56
CA GLN A 45 6.67 1.19 13.88
C GLN A 45 6.74 2.61 14.49
N PRO A 46 5.98 2.91 15.56
CA PRO A 46 6.35 4.04 16.40
C PRO A 46 7.73 3.76 17.03
N PRO A 47 8.49 4.79 17.38
CA PRO A 47 9.77 4.62 18.08
C PRO A 47 9.54 3.79 19.34
N SER A 48 10.33 2.72 19.54
CA SER A 48 10.30 1.95 20.77
C SER A 48 10.82 2.82 21.91
N CYS A 49 9.94 3.21 22.84
CA CYS A 49 10.37 3.77 24.11
C CYS A 49 10.87 2.64 25.03
N ASP A 50 12.17 2.38 24.98
CA ASP A 50 12.82 1.67 26.09
C ASP A 50 12.76 2.56 27.34
N GLU A 51 12.20 2.01 28.42
CA GLU A 51 12.19 2.64 29.74
C GLU A 51 13.61 2.74 30.30
N ALA A 52 14.33 3.80 29.92
CA ALA A 52 15.56 4.18 30.59
C ALA A 52 15.23 4.99 31.86
N LYS A 53 15.40 4.35 33.02
CA LYS A 53 15.59 5.07 34.29
C LYS A 53 16.87 5.89 34.19
N GLU A 54 16.77 7.22 34.11
CA GLU A 54 17.84 8.13 34.56
C GLU A 54 17.36 9.59 34.68
N THR A 55 17.97 10.28 35.62
CA THR A 55 17.59 11.51 36.30
C THR A 55 17.83 12.82 35.52
N ASN A 56 16.93 13.81 35.73
CA ASN A 56 16.98 15.26 35.47
C ASN A 56 17.47 15.85 34.12
N GLU A 57 16.53 16.54 33.45
CA GLU A 57 16.60 17.91 32.88
C GLU A 57 16.91 18.24 31.41
N ASP A 58 17.21 17.29 30.51
CA ASP A 58 17.32 17.61 29.06
C ASP A 58 16.34 16.81 28.19
N CYS A 59 15.47 17.52 27.45
CA CYS A 59 14.65 16.91 26.41
C CYS A 59 15.56 16.42 25.28
N ALA A 60 15.44 15.15 24.90
CA ALA A 60 16.30 14.57 23.88
C ALA A 60 15.48 13.80 22.84
N ILE A 61 15.80 14.05 21.57
CA ILE A 61 15.22 13.34 20.43
C ILE A 61 16.15 12.19 20.08
N VAL A 62 15.61 10.99 19.94
CA VAL A 62 16.38 9.80 19.57
C VAL A 62 15.99 9.41 18.14
N LEU A 63 16.97 9.46 17.24
CA LEU A 63 16.88 8.92 15.88
C LEU A 63 17.51 7.53 15.90
N GLU A 64 16.73 6.51 15.56
CA GLU A 64 17.15 5.11 15.66
C GLU A 64 16.77 4.34 14.40
N LEU A 65 17.74 3.66 13.81
CA LEU A 65 17.53 2.68 12.75
C LEU A 65 17.02 1.38 13.40
N SER A 66 15.81 0.95 13.04
CA SER A 66 15.19 -0.27 13.56
C SER A 66 15.99 -1.52 13.18
N GLU A 67 16.29 -2.39 14.15
CA GLU A 67 16.96 -3.68 13.88
C GLU A 67 16.13 -4.63 13.02
N SER A 68 14.81 -4.37 12.92
CA SER A 68 13.91 -5.12 12.03
C SER A 68 13.85 -4.58 10.60
N ASP A 69 14.61 -3.52 10.28
CA ASP A 69 14.70 -2.98 8.92
C ASP A 69 15.38 -4.01 7.98
N PRO A 70 14.78 -4.36 6.84
CA PRO A 70 15.32 -5.37 5.92
C PRO A 70 16.66 -4.97 5.30
N TYR A 71 16.99 -3.69 5.29
CA TYR A 71 18.25 -3.14 4.79
C TYR A 71 19.12 -2.59 5.93
N PHE A 72 18.90 -3.04 7.18
CA PHE A 72 19.60 -2.58 8.37
C PHE A 72 21.12 -2.49 8.17
N ASP A 73 21.75 -3.56 7.69
CA ASP A 73 23.22 -3.59 7.53
C ASP A 73 23.72 -2.54 6.53
N LYS A 74 23.04 -2.41 5.39
CA LYS A 74 23.38 -1.41 4.36
C LYS A 74 23.21 0.01 4.89
N LYS A 75 22.06 0.31 5.50
CA LYS A 75 21.74 1.63 6.08
C LYS A 75 22.69 1.97 7.23
N LYS A 76 23.01 1.00 8.09
CA LYS A 76 23.99 1.13 9.18
C LYS A 76 25.38 1.48 8.65
N MET A 77 25.85 0.81 7.60
CA MET A 77 27.12 1.15 6.96
C MET A 77 27.11 2.57 6.39
N LEU A 78 26.03 2.99 5.72
CA LEU A 78 25.90 4.35 5.20
C LEU A 78 25.92 5.41 6.30
N LEU A 79 25.22 5.17 7.42
CA LEU A 79 25.26 6.05 8.59
C LEU A 79 26.69 6.16 9.15
N GLN A 80 27.38 5.04 9.32
CA GLN A 80 28.75 5.00 9.83
C GLN A 80 29.75 5.72 8.91
N ASN A 81 29.62 5.55 7.59
CA ASN A 81 30.45 6.22 6.59
C ASN A 81 30.31 7.76 6.65
N LYS A 82 29.13 8.25 7.03
CA LYS A 82 28.87 9.68 7.27
C LYS A 82 29.16 10.14 8.72
N GLY A 83 29.72 9.27 9.56
CA GLY A 83 30.10 9.59 10.94
C GLY A 83 28.92 9.58 11.93
N PHE A 84 27.80 8.93 11.59
CA PHE A 84 26.63 8.80 12.45
C PHE A 84 26.53 7.41 13.09
N ASN A 85 26.01 7.38 14.31
CA ASN A 85 25.66 6.13 14.98
C ASN A 85 24.23 5.70 14.60
N PRO A 86 23.94 4.39 14.49
CA PRO A 86 22.59 3.88 14.20
C PRO A 86 21.53 4.34 15.19
N LYS A 87 21.94 4.64 16.43
CA LYS A 87 21.14 5.29 17.46
C LYS A 87 21.82 6.61 17.84
N LYS A 88 21.20 7.73 17.47
CA LYS A 88 21.70 9.08 17.76
C LYS A 88 20.73 9.80 18.70
N ARG A 89 21.23 10.16 19.88
CA ARG A 89 20.54 11.05 20.82
C ARG A 89 20.93 12.50 20.53
N VAL A 90 19.95 13.36 20.35
CA VAL A 90 20.09 14.81 20.14
C VAL A 90 19.46 15.53 21.33
N SER A 91 20.29 16.12 22.19
CA SER A 91 19.80 16.90 23.33
C SER A 91 19.40 18.31 22.89
N LEU A 92 18.20 18.71 23.26
CA LEU A 92 17.68 20.06 23.08
C LEU A 92 18.20 20.95 24.22
N LYS A 93 18.65 22.17 23.88
CA LYS A 93 19.19 23.14 24.84
C LYS A 93 18.28 24.36 24.94
N SER A 94 18.06 24.85 26.15
CA SER A 94 17.14 25.96 26.48
C SER A 94 17.53 27.31 25.85
N SER A 95 18.80 27.50 25.50
CA SER A 95 19.35 28.72 24.88
C SER A 95 19.86 28.44 23.46
N SER A 96 18.94 28.06 22.57
CA SER A 96 19.29 27.75 21.19
C SER A 96 19.21 28.98 20.31
N SER A 97 20.31 29.34 19.63
CA SER A 97 20.28 30.38 18.58
C SER A 97 19.62 29.82 17.31
N PRO A 98 19.07 30.66 16.43
CA PRO A 98 18.53 30.21 15.13
C PRO A 98 19.54 29.40 14.30
N SER A 99 20.83 29.74 14.40
CA SER A 99 21.92 28.99 13.76
C SER A 99 22.08 27.56 14.31
N TRP A 100 21.81 27.35 15.60
CA TRP A 100 21.84 26.03 16.21
C TRP A 100 20.67 25.17 15.72
N ILE A 101 19.46 25.75 15.65
CA ILE A 101 18.26 25.03 15.16
C ILE A 101 18.48 24.54 13.73
N SER A 102 18.96 25.42 12.84
CA SER A 102 19.28 25.05 11.47
C SER A 102 20.37 23.95 11.39
N ALA A 103 21.43 24.05 12.18
CA ALA A 103 22.49 23.04 12.20
C ALA A 103 22.00 21.69 12.74
N THR A 104 21.23 21.70 13.82
CA THR A 104 20.65 20.49 14.43
C THR A 104 19.67 19.82 13.47
N LEU A 105 18.76 20.59 12.86
CA LEU A 105 17.80 20.06 11.90
C LEU A 105 18.50 19.43 10.69
N LYS A 106 19.56 20.05 10.16
CA LYS A 106 20.38 19.46 9.08
C LYS A 106 20.95 18.11 9.45
N VAL A 107 21.50 17.97 10.65
CA VAL A 107 22.05 16.68 11.14
C VAL A 107 20.95 15.64 11.31
N MET A 108 19.83 16.02 11.92
CA MET A 108 18.68 15.12 12.12
C MET A 108 18.13 14.63 10.78
N LEU A 109 18.03 15.53 9.81
CA LEU A 109 17.51 15.25 8.49
C LEU A 109 18.43 14.32 7.69
N GLN A 110 19.75 14.52 7.75
CA GLN A 110 20.71 13.60 7.12
C GLN A 110 20.58 12.17 7.65
N ILE A 111 20.41 12.01 8.97
CA ILE A 111 20.19 10.70 9.59
C ILE A 111 18.84 10.11 9.18
N ALA A 112 17.78 10.91 9.26
CA ALA A 112 16.43 10.47 8.94
C ALA A 112 16.29 10.02 7.48
N ARG A 113 16.88 10.76 6.53
CA ARG A 113 16.90 10.39 5.10
C ARG A 113 17.49 9.01 4.86
N ILE A 114 18.60 8.68 5.54
CA ILE A 114 19.25 7.37 5.42
C ILE A 114 18.41 6.26 6.04
N ILE A 115 17.77 6.54 7.19
CA ILE A 115 16.84 5.60 7.83
C ILE A 115 15.68 5.27 6.88
N HIS A 116 15.16 6.27 6.15
CA HIS A 116 14.01 6.13 5.26
C HIS A 116 14.36 5.79 3.81
N LEU A 117 15.62 5.44 3.49
CA LEU A 117 15.95 4.99 2.13
C LEU A 117 15.20 3.70 1.78
N ASP A 118 14.56 3.69 0.61
CA ASP A 118 14.01 2.47 0.03
C ASP A 118 15.08 1.67 -0.74
N GLU A 119 14.70 0.51 -1.30
CA GLU A 119 15.62 -0.36 -2.03
C GLU A 119 16.25 0.31 -3.25
N VAL A 120 15.44 1.06 -4.01
CA VAL A 120 15.85 1.72 -5.25
C VAL A 120 16.82 2.85 -4.91
N GLU A 121 16.47 3.67 -3.92
CA GLU A 121 17.34 4.73 -3.43
C GLU A 121 18.64 4.16 -2.85
N LEU A 122 18.59 3.06 -2.09
CA LEU A 122 19.78 2.39 -1.55
C LEU A 122 20.71 1.86 -2.65
N TYR A 123 20.15 1.39 -3.76
CA TYR A 123 20.92 0.91 -4.91
C TYR A 123 21.73 2.06 -5.53
N PHE A 124 21.06 3.17 -5.83
CA PHE A 124 21.72 4.32 -6.47
C PHE A 124 22.59 5.15 -5.50
N CYS A 125 22.31 5.10 -4.19
CA CYS A 125 23.10 5.81 -3.19
C CYS A 125 24.50 5.18 -2.97
N GLN A 126 24.72 3.91 -3.33
CA GLN A 126 25.97 3.20 -3.03
C GLN A 126 27.14 3.54 -3.97
N ASP A 127 26.89 3.92 -5.22
CA ASP A 127 27.94 4.12 -6.21
C ASP A 127 28.56 5.53 -6.19
N ASP A 128 27.99 6.46 -5.43
CA ASP A 128 28.29 7.89 -5.56
C ASP A 128 29.33 8.41 -4.56
N ALA A 129 30.48 7.75 -4.50
CA ALA A 129 31.67 8.34 -3.87
C ALA A 129 32.17 9.60 -4.60
N CYS A 130 31.60 9.95 -5.77
CA CYS A 130 32.04 11.03 -6.65
C CYS A 130 30.97 12.10 -6.99
N SER A 131 29.69 11.95 -6.64
CA SER A 131 28.71 13.04 -6.77
C SER A 131 28.59 13.85 -5.48
N PRO A 132 28.76 15.19 -5.52
CA PRO A 132 28.51 16.07 -4.39
C PRO A 132 27.01 16.31 -4.13
N VAL A 133 26.10 15.70 -4.90
CA VAL A 133 24.65 15.88 -4.76
C VAL A 133 24.02 14.60 -4.22
N GLU A 134 23.66 14.61 -2.93
CA GLU A 134 22.85 13.55 -2.34
C GLU A 134 21.46 13.57 -2.98
N PHE A 135 21.13 12.57 -3.81
CA PHE A 135 19.81 12.49 -4.44
C PHE A 135 18.86 11.71 -3.53
N TYR A 136 17.94 12.42 -2.87
CA TYR A 136 16.82 11.83 -2.13
C TYR A 136 15.52 12.16 -2.86
N SER A 137 14.61 11.20 -2.97
CA SER A 137 13.32 11.46 -3.62
C SER A 137 12.48 12.46 -2.80
N PRO A 138 11.53 13.18 -3.43
CA PRO A 138 10.56 14.00 -2.69
C PRO A 138 9.78 13.20 -1.64
N ARG A 139 9.57 11.91 -1.88
CA ARG A 139 8.92 11.02 -0.92
C ARG A 139 9.80 10.79 0.31
N ASN A 140 11.06 10.39 0.12
CA ASN A 140 12.02 10.21 1.22
C ASN A 140 12.14 11.48 2.06
N GLU A 141 12.20 12.64 1.42
CA GLU A 141 12.26 13.93 2.11
C GLU A 141 11.05 14.15 3.03
N VAL A 142 9.83 13.88 2.54
CA VAL A 142 8.61 14.01 3.34
C VAL A 142 8.58 12.95 4.46
N GLU A 143 8.95 11.70 4.20
CA GLU A 143 8.98 10.64 5.23
C GLU A 143 10.00 10.96 6.33
N ALA A 144 11.20 11.40 5.97
CA ALA A 144 12.25 11.81 6.90
C ALA A 144 11.81 12.99 7.77
N LEU A 145 11.22 14.04 7.18
CA LEU A 145 10.71 15.20 7.91
C LEU A 145 9.56 14.81 8.85
N ASN A 146 8.61 13.99 8.40
CA ASN A 146 7.49 13.51 9.24
C ASN A 146 7.96 12.61 10.38
N SER A 147 8.98 11.78 10.15
CA SER A 147 9.58 10.95 11.19
C SER A 147 10.17 11.82 12.31
N ILE A 148 10.86 12.90 11.97
CA ILE A 148 11.38 13.86 12.95
C ILE A 148 10.22 14.56 13.66
N LEU A 149 9.20 14.99 12.92
CA LEU A 149 8.01 15.65 13.45
C LEU A 149 7.28 14.78 14.48
N SER A 150 7.10 13.49 14.19
CA SER A 150 6.48 12.53 15.10
C SER A 150 7.28 12.37 16.40
N LEU A 151 8.61 12.36 16.32
CA LEU A 151 9.48 12.29 17.52
C LEU A 151 9.36 13.55 18.39
N LEU A 152 9.21 14.72 17.76
CA LEU A 152 8.94 15.98 18.46
C LEU A 152 7.59 15.95 19.18
N ASP A 153 6.55 15.43 18.52
CA ASP A 153 5.20 15.36 19.09
C ASP A 153 5.10 14.41 20.29
N ILE A 154 5.78 13.26 20.23
CA ILE A 154 5.92 12.34 21.37
C ILE A 154 6.62 13.06 22.53
N SER A 155 7.73 13.75 22.24
CA SER A 155 8.49 14.48 23.25
C SER A 155 7.67 15.59 23.92
N ASN A 156 6.85 16.30 23.14
CA ASN A 156 5.96 17.35 23.61
C ASN A 156 4.83 16.81 24.51
N SER A 157 4.20 15.71 24.10
CA SER A 157 3.10 15.08 24.85
C SER A 157 3.51 14.50 26.21
N SER A 158 4.80 14.15 26.37
CA SER A 158 5.33 13.58 27.61
C SER A 158 5.36 14.55 28.80
N GLY A 159 5.10 15.84 28.59
CA GLY A 159 5.01 16.87 29.65
C GLY A 159 6.33 17.19 30.36
N LYS A 160 7.46 16.63 29.89
CA LYS A 160 8.77 16.69 30.55
C LYS A 160 9.68 17.84 30.07
N CYS A 161 9.24 18.65 29.11
CA CYS A 161 10.13 19.62 28.44
C CYS A 161 9.92 21.06 28.91
N LEU A 162 10.90 21.64 29.62
CA LEU A 162 10.95 23.09 29.91
C LEU A 162 11.27 23.95 28.65
N GLN A 163 11.52 23.31 27.50
CA GLN A 163 12.07 23.93 26.28
C GLN A 163 11.02 23.97 25.15
N MET A 164 9.76 24.27 25.49
CA MET A 164 8.63 24.28 24.54
C MET A 164 8.84 25.22 23.35
N ASN A 165 9.52 26.36 23.55
CA ASN A 165 9.80 27.30 22.46
C ASN A 165 10.73 26.69 21.40
N VAL A 166 11.77 25.95 21.81
CA VAL A 166 12.73 25.33 20.86
C VAL A 166 12.06 24.19 20.09
N LEU A 167 11.22 23.39 20.76
CA LEU A 167 10.41 22.36 20.11
C LEU A 167 9.45 22.95 19.07
N GLN A 168 8.81 24.06 19.41
CA GLN A 168 7.88 24.76 18.51
C GLN A 168 8.61 25.37 17.31
N GLU A 169 9.75 26.02 17.51
CA GLU A 169 10.58 26.57 16.41
C GLU A 169 11.09 25.46 15.48
N LEU A 170 11.53 24.32 16.02
CA LEU A 170 11.92 23.14 15.23
C LEU A 170 10.72 22.59 14.43
N ARG A 171 9.55 22.49 15.06
CA ARG A 171 8.31 22.06 14.41
C ARG A 171 7.95 22.97 13.25
N GLU A 172 7.98 24.28 13.45
CA GLU A 172 7.69 25.27 12.40
C GLU A 172 8.68 25.19 11.24
N ALA A 173 9.98 25.03 11.53
CA ALA A 173 11.00 24.86 10.51
C ALA A 173 10.76 23.58 9.67
N ILE A 174 10.44 22.46 10.31
CA ILE A 174 10.13 21.19 9.62
C ILE A 174 8.88 21.33 8.75
N VAL A 175 7.80 21.91 9.29
CA VAL A 175 6.56 22.12 8.54
C VAL A 175 6.79 23.06 7.35
N SER A 176 7.64 24.07 7.49
CA SER A 176 8.05 24.92 6.38
C SER A 176 8.77 24.13 5.29
N MET A 177 9.73 23.26 5.67
CA MET A 177 10.43 22.41 4.69
C MET A 177 9.49 21.44 3.97
N ILE A 178 8.51 20.85 4.68
CA ILE A 178 7.48 20.00 4.04
C ILE A 178 6.64 20.80 3.05
N ARG A 179 6.33 22.06 3.36
CA ARG A 179 5.62 22.97 2.44
C ARG A 179 6.47 23.29 1.21
N ASP A 180 7.76 23.55 1.38
CA ASP A 180 8.68 23.79 0.26
C ASP A 180 8.76 22.57 -0.67
N VAL A 181 8.78 21.35 -0.12
CA VAL A 181 8.72 20.12 -0.93
C VAL A 181 7.39 20.02 -1.69
N ARG A 182 6.26 20.35 -1.04
CA ARG A 182 4.94 20.40 -1.70
C ARG A 182 4.95 21.38 -2.87
N ASP A 183 5.39 22.61 -2.66
CA ASP A 183 5.24 23.67 -3.66
C ASP A 183 6.08 23.38 -4.91
N ASN A 184 7.17 22.62 -4.77
CA ASN A 184 7.99 22.13 -5.89
C ASN A 184 7.38 20.91 -6.63
N ASN A 185 6.42 20.20 -6.03
CA ASN A 185 5.90 18.91 -6.54
C ASN A 185 4.36 18.85 -6.59
N CYS A 186 3.68 20.01 -6.61
CA CYS A 186 2.22 20.08 -6.59
C CYS A 186 1.63 19.60 -7.94
N VAL A 187 0.60 18.75 -7.86
CA VAL A 187 -0.12 18.25 -9.03
C VAL A 187 -1.39 19.08 -9.21
N LYS A 188 -1.55 19.68 -10.40
CA LYS A 188 -2.73 20.48 -10.71
C LYS A 188 -3.99 19.59 -10.75
N THR A 189 -5.01 19.98 -9.99
CA THR A 189 -6.32 19.31 -9.98
C THR A 189 -7.28 20.04 -10.91
N THR A 190 -7.89 19.32 -11.86
CA THR A 190 -8.99 19.82 -12.71
C THR A 190 -10.24 19.00 -12.43
N ILE A 191 -11.29 19.65 -11.91
CA ILE A 191 -12.57 19.01 -11.59
C ILE A 191 -13.49 19.05 -12.81
N LEU A 192 -14.13 17.92 -13.13
CA LEU A 192 -15.09 17.79 -14.22
C LEU A 192 -16.53 17.89 -13.68
N GLU A 193 -17.11 19.08 -13.72
CA GLU A 193 -18.43 19.39 -13.13
C GLU A 193 -19.62 18.69 -13.80
N ASN A 194 -19.46 18.18 -15.03
CA ASN A 194 -20.55 17.58 -15.81
C ASN A 194 -20.88 16.11 -15.43
N GLN A 195 -20.14 15.51 -14.49
CA GLN A 195 -20.31 14.11 -14.08
C GLN A 195 -21.09 14.02 -12.76
N SER A 196 -22.09 13.13 -12.69
CA SER A 196 -22.88 12.90 -11.48
C SER A 196 -22.11 12.09 -10.45
N VAL A 197 -22.05 12.59 -9.20
CA VAL A 197 -21.44 11.91 -8.03
C VAL A 197 -22.50 11.47 -6.99
N ASP A 198 -23.76 11.35 -7.40
CA ASP A 198 -24.89 11.10 -6.48
C ASP A 198 -24.70 9.83 -5.64
N LYS A 199 -24.13 8.76 -6.24
CA LYS A 199 -23.91 7.49 -5.55
C LYS A 199 -22.79 7.59 -4.52
N GLU A 200 -21.71 8.26 -4.88
CA GLU A 200 -20.55 8.51 -4.04
C GLU A 200 -20.92 9.41 -2.85
N GLU A 201 -21.74 10.43 -3.08
CA GLU A 201 -22.29 11.27 -2.00
C GLU A 201 -23.21 10.48 -1.07
N CYS A 202 -24.09 9.62 -1.61
CA CYS A 202 -24.89 8.71 -0.80
C CYS A 202 -24.01 7.76 0.05
N LEU A 203 -22.90 7.27 -0.52
CA LEU A 203 -21.94 6.43 0.19
C LEU A 203 -21.20 7.20 1.30
N LEU A 204 -20.79 8.46 1.05
CA LEU A 204 -20.21 9.33 2.09
C LEU A 204 -21.18 9.52 3.26
N GLN A 205 -22.45 9.85 2.98
CA GLN A 205 -23.48 10.02 4.01
C GLN A 205 -23.73 8.72 4.79
N TRP A 206 -23.72 7.56 4.11
CA TRP A 206 -23.78 6.28 4.79
C TRP A 206 -22.58 6.06 5.70
N GLY A 207 -21.37 6.42 5.26
CA GLY A 207 -20.16 6.37 6.08
C GLY A 207 -20.30 7.21 7.34
N GLU A 208 -20.72 8.47 7.19
CA GLU A 208 -20.92 9.41 8.31
C GLU A 208 -21.95 8.89 9.33
N ARG A 209 -23.08 8.33 8.85
CA ARG A 209 -24.08 7.68 9.73
C ARG A 209 -23.54 6.47 10.48
N ASN A 210 -22.51 5.81 9.95
CA ASN A 210 -21.84 4.69 10.60
C ASN A 210 -20.57 5.11 11.39
N GLY A 211 -20.40 6.41 11.65
CA GLY A 211 -19.35 6.94 12.52
C GLY A 211 -18.05 7.33 11.81
N MET A 212 -18.01 7.30 10.47
CA MET A 212 -16.90 7.88 9.72
C MET A 212 -16.84 9.39 9.94
N ARG A 213 -15.62 9.95 9.96
CA ARG A 213 -15.39 11.39 9.83
C ARG A 213 -14.55 11.66 8.60
N THR A 214 -14.93 12.66 7.81
CA THR A 214 -14.20 13.05 6.60
C THR A 214 -14.10 14.56 6.48
N ARG A 215 -12.92 15.04 6.06
CA ARG A 215 -12.70 16.41 5.58
C ARG A 215 -12.56 16.46 4.06
N LEU A 216 -12.94 15.37 3.40
CA LEU A 216 -12.87 15.17 1.96
C LEU A 216 -14.28 15.05 1.37
N GLN A 217 -14.41 15.43 0.11
CA GLN A 217 -15.59 15.14 -0.73
C GLN A 217 -15.17 14.38 -1.98
N ILE A 218 -16.09 13.65 -2.60
CA ILE A 218 -15.81 12.95 -3.86
C ILE A 218 -16.13 13.86 -5.04
N ALA A 219 -15.26 13.86 -6.05
CA ALA A 219 -15.43 14.59 -7.29
C ALA A 219 -14.91 13.75 -8.46
N TYR A 220 -15.31 14.11 -9.68
CA TYR A 220 -14.64 13.61 -10.89
C TYR A 220 -13.45 14.51 -11.23
N VAL A 221 -12.26 13.94 -11.24
CA VAL A 221 -11.01 14.61 -11.58
C VAL A 221 -10.55 14.14 -12.96
N GLU A 222 -10.16 15.11 -13.79
CA GLU A 222 -9.62 14.84 -15.12
C GLU A 222 -8.43 13.87 -15.07
N GLY A 223 -8.46 12.84 -15.92
CA GLY A 223 -7.42 11.81 -15.99
C GLY A 223 -7.47 10.74 -14.90
N ALA A 224 -8.02 11.03 -13.72
CA ALA A 224 -8.10 10.08 -12.60
C ALA A 224 -9.47 9.43 -12.41
N GLY A 225 -10.52 9.96 -13.04
CA GLY A 225 -11.88 9.48 -12.82
C GLY A 225 -12.41 10.00 -11.48
N ARG A 226 -12.92 9.13 -10.61
CA ARG A 226 -13.43 9.57 -9.30
C ARG A 226 -12.27 9.72 -8.33
N GLY A 227 -12.26 10.79 -7.56
CA GLY A 227 -11.20 11.09 -6.60
C GLY A 227 -11.73 11.88 -5.40
N SER A 228 -10.95 11.90 -4.33
CA SER A 228 -11.25 12.67 -3.12
C SER A 228 -10.56 14.01 -3.17
N ILE A 229 -11.29 15.11 -2.97
CA ILE A 229 -10.74 16.46 -2.86
C ILE A 229 -10.96 17.03 -1.45
N ALA A 230 -10.05 17.88 -0.99
CA ALA A 230 -10.16 18.49 0.33
C ALA A 230 -11.26 19.56 0.37
N ARG A 231 -12.11 19.54 1.41
CA ARG A 231 -13.18 20.53 1.63
C ARG A 231 -12.64 21.86 2.17
N GLU A 232 -11.48 21.81 2.80
CA GLU A 232 -10.82 22.91 3.49
C GLU A 232 -9.29 22.73 3.37
N ASP A 233 -8.52 23.74 3.77
CA ASP A 233 -7.08 23.60 3.86
C ASP A 233 -6.71 22.66 5.01
N LEU A 234 -5.91 21.64 4.71
CA LEU A 234 -5.47 20.64 5.66
C LEU A 234 -3.95 20.68 5.83
N ASN A 235 -3.48 20.64 7.07
CA ASN A 235 -2.08 20.74 7.44
C ASN A 235 -1.44 19.37 7.70
N VAL A 236 -0.11 19.35 7.83
CA VAL A 236 0.64 18.16 8.24
C VAL A 236 0.11 17.64 9.59
N GLY A 237 -0.19 16.35 9.65
CA GLY A 237 -0.74 15.67 10.82
C GLY A 237 -2.27 15.71 10.94
N ASP A 238 -2.97 16.56 10.17
CA ASP A 238 -4.44 16.54 10.12
C ASP A 238 -4.94 15.19 9.61
N THR A 239 -6.08 14.75 10.17
CA THR A 239 -6.75 13.52 9.73
C THR A 239 -7.75 13.87 8.64
N ALA A 240 -7.45 13.50 7.40
CA ALA A 240 -8.31 13.76 6.25
C ALA A 240 -9.54 12.84 6.26
N LEU A 241 -9.34 11.59 6.67
CA LEU A 241 -10.38 10.56 6.74
C LEU A 241 -10.16 9.67 7.98
N GLU A 242 -11.23 9.41 8.73
CA GLU A 242 -11.25 8.48 9.86
C GLU A 242 -12.37 7.45 9.67
N ILE A 243 -11.99 6.17 9.59
CA ILE A 243 -12.89 5.05 9.25
C ILE A 243 -12.99 4.10 10.45
N PRO A 244 -14.16 3.96 11.10
CA PRO A 244 -14.37 2.95 12.14
C PRO A 244 -14.15 1.53 11.59
N VAL A 245 -13.58 0.65 12.41
CA VAL A 245 -13.37 -0.76 12.02
C VAL A 245 -14.68 -1.46 11.64
N SER A 246 -15.82 -1.03 12.21
CA SER A 246 -17.15 -1.61 11.95
C SER A 246 -17.66 -1.46 10.50
N ILE A 247 -17.04 -0.60 9.68
CA ILE A 247 -17.36 -0.43 8.25
C ILE A 247 -16.22 -0.87 7.32
N VAL A 248 -15.17 -1.49 7.87
CA VAL A 248 -14.12 -2.14 7.10
C VAL A 248 -14.61 -3.54 6.70
N ILE A 249 -14.43 -3.91 5.43
CA ILE A 249 -14.74 -5.25 4.92
C ILE A 249 -13.49 -6.10 5.05
N SER A 250 -13.55 -7.15 5.88
CA SER A 250 -12.43 -8.05 6.18
C SER A 250 -12.92 -9.50 6.28
N GLU A 251 -11.97 -10.43 6.44
CA GLU A 251 -12.22 -11.88 6.59
C GLU A 251 -13.27 -12.24 7.65
N GLU A 252 -13.51 -11.38 8.64
CA GLU A 252 -14.52 -11.60 9.68
C GLU A 252 -15.92 -11.81 9.09
N LEU A 253 -16.23 -11.14 7.98
CA LEU A 253 -17.52 -11.27 7.31
C LEU A 253 -17.70 -12.67 6.70
N VAL A 254 -16.60 -13.27 6.21
CA VAL A 254 -16.62 -14.64 5.70
C VAL A 254 -16.94 -15.61 6.83
N TYR A 255 -16.28 -15.51 7.99
CA TYR A 255 -16.50 -16.41 9.13
C TYR A 255 -17.95 -16.41 9.62
N THR A 256 -18.66 -15.29 9.47
CA THR A 256 -20.08 -15.17 9.85
C THR A 256 -21.06 -15.55 8.73
N SER A 257 -20.56 -15.83 7.53
CA SER A 257 -21.39 -16.15 6.36
C SER A 257 -21.77 -17.63 6.32
N ASP A 258 -22.81 -17.94 5.55
CA ASP A 258 -23.20 -19.31 5.22
C ASP A 258 -22.17 -20.03 4.32
N MET A 259 -21.17 -19.33 3.79
CA MET A 259 -20.19 -19.89 2.86
C MET A 259 -19.01 -20.56 3.58
N PHE A 260 -18.66 -20.11 4.79
CA PHE A 260 -17.42 -20.49 5.46
C PHE A 260 -17.27 -21.99 5.69
N HIS A 261 -18.32 -22.65 6.18
CA HIS A 261 -18.32 -24.08 6.50
C HIS A 261 -18.15 -25.02 5.28
N ILE A 262 -18.30 -24.46 4.08
CA ILE A 262 -18.04 -25.15 2.80
C ILE A 262 -16.60 -24.85 2.38
N LEU A 263 -16.24 -23.56 2.32
CA LEU A 263 -14.94 -23.13 1.84
C LEU A 263 -13.79 -23.62 2.73
N GLU A 264 -13.96 -23.69 4.05
CA GLU A 264 -12.91 -24.17 4.98
C GLU A 264 -12.48 -25.62 4.71
N LYS A 265 -13.33 -26.42 4.07
CA LYS A 265 -13.06 -27.83 3.73
C LYS A 265 -12.29 -27.99 2.43
N ILE A 266 -12.21 -26.93 1.63
CA ILE A 266 -11.49 -26.94 0.35
C ILE A 266 -10.00 -26.75 0.66
N GLY A 267 -9.21 -27.79 0.43
CA GLY A 267 -7.77 -27.74 0.68
C GLY A 267 -7.09 -26.68 -0.18
N GLY A 268 -6.38 -25.75 0.47
CA GLY A 268 -5.53 -24.76 -0.21
C GLY A 268 -6.25 -23.48 -0.66
N ILE A 269 -7.55 -23.30 -0.39
CA ILE A 269 -8.21 -22.03 -0.64
C ILE A 269 -7.73 -20.96 0.37
N SER A 270 -7.39 -19.77 -0.13
CA SER A 270 -6.95 -18.67 0.73
C SER A 270 -8.14 -17.85 1.25
N LEU A 271 -7.94 -17.13 2.35
CA LEU A 271 -8.98 -16.24 2.91
C LEU A 271 -9.32 -15.09 1.96
N GLU A 272 -8.35 -14.61 1.18
CA GLU A 272 -8.57 -13.63 0.11
C GLU A 272 -9.51 -14.17 -0.96
N THR A 273 -9.32 -15.42 -1.39
CA THR A 273 -10.24 -16.09 -2.32
C THR A 273 -11.63 -16.23 -1.70
N MET A 274 -11.74 -16.62 -0.42
CA MET A 274 -13.04 -16.68 0.25
C MET A 274 -13.75 -15.31 0.32
N LEU A 275 -13.00 -14.23 0.59
CA LEU A 275 -13.51 -12.86 0.61
C LEU A 275 -13.99 -12.39 -0.76
N LEU A 276 -13.27 -12.78 -1.81
CA LEU A 276 -13.65 -12.53 -3.19
C LEU A 276 -15.00 -13.20 -3.49
N LEU A 277 -15.13 -14.50 -3.18
CA LEU A 277 -16.38 -15.24 -3.36
C LEU A 277 -17.53 -14.63 -2.55
N TRP A 278 -17.28 -14.24 -1.30
CA TRP A 278 -18.25 -13.52 -0.49
C TRP A 278 -18.69 -12.21 -1.15
N SER A 279 -17.76 -11.44 -1.71
CA SER A 279 -18.05 -10.16 -2.37
C SER A 279 -18.92 -10.34 -3.62
N MET A 280 -18.71 -11.43 -4.37
CA MET A 280 -19.53 -11.77 -5.53
C MET A 280 -20.99 -11.95 -5.13
N LYS A 281 -21.28 -12.70 -4.06
CA LYS A 281 -22.64 -12.89 -3.54
C LYS A 281 -23.20 -11.61 -2.92
N GLU A 282 -22.43 -10.98 -2.05
CA GLU A 282 -22.90 -9.86 -1.21
C GLU A 282 -23.29 -8.63 -2.02
N ARG A 283 -22.65 -8.39 -3.17
CA ARG A 283 -23.03 -7.31 -4.10
C ARG A 283 -24.51 -7.37 -4.52
N HIS A 284 -25.07 -8.57 -4.61
CA HIS A 284 -26.47 -8.80 -5.01
C HIS A 284 -27.43 -8.86 -3.82
N ASN A 285 -26.92 -8.87 -2.59
CA ASN A 285 -27.72 -8.90 -1.38
C ASN A 285 -28.32 -7.51 -1.07
N CYS A 286 -29.60 -7.31 -1.39
CA CYS A 286 -30.31 -6.05 -1.14
C CYS A 286 -30.40 -5.65 0.34
N THR A 287 -30.22 -6.61 1.26
CA THR A 287 -30.23 -6.34 2.71
C THR A 287 -28.83 -6.13 3.28
N SER A 288 -27.78 -6.25 2.46
CA SER A 288 -26.40 -6.05 2.88
C SER A 288 -26.20 -4.64 3.43
N LYS A 289 -25.51 -4.57 4.57
CA LYS A 289 -24.98 -3.30 5.11
C LYS A 289 -24.11 -2.57 4.10
N PHE A 290 -23.42 -3.30 3.22
CA PHE A 290 -22.47 -2.78 2.24
C PHE A 290 -23.08 -2.62 0.84
N LYS A 291 -24.40 -2.81 0.67
CA LYS A 291 -25.05 -2.69 -0.65
C LYS A 291 -24.76 -1.35 -1.32
N ILE A 292 -24.76 -0.27 -0.55
CA ILE A 292 -24.50 1.09 -1.06
C ILE A 292 -23.05 1.27 -1.55
N TYR A 293 -22.09 0.60 -0.93
CA TYR A 293 -20.71 0.56 -1.39
C TYR A 293 -20.62 -0.16 -2.73
N PHE A 294 -21.20 -1.36 -2.81
CA PHE A 294 -21.21 -2.15 -4.03
C PHE A 294 -21.92 -1.46 -5.20
N ASP A 295 -22.95 -0.64 -4.94
CA ASP A 295 -23.67 0.14 -5.96
C ASP A 295 -22.89 1.37 -6.46
N ALA A 296 -21.98 1.89 -5.63
CA ALA A 296 -21.08 2.99 -5.95
C ALA A 296 -19.81 2.52 -6.67
N LEU A 297 -19.44 1.24 -6.60
CA LEU A 297 -18.28 0.70 -7.31
C LEU A 297 -18.42 0.81 -8.84
N PRO A 298 -17.30 0.86 -9.58
CA PRO A 298 -17.35 0.84 -11.04
C PRO A 298 -17.95 -0.48 -11.53
N LYS A 299 -18.67 -0.41 -12.65
CA LYS A 299 -19.21 -1.61 -13.31
C LYS A 299 -18.10 -2.45 -13.96
N ASN A 300 -17.10 -1.77 -14.53
CA ASN A 300 -15.95 -2.36 -15.19
C ASN A 300 -14.68 -1.68 -14.66
N PHE A 301 -13.60 -2.44 -14.54
CA PHE A 301 -12.27 -1.90 -14.28
C PHE A 301 -11.49 -1.78 -15.59
N ASN A 302 -10.44 -0.96 -15.57
CA ASN A 302 -9.56 -0.76 -16.72
C ASN A 302 -8.18 -1.39 -16.48
N THR A 303 -8.14 -2.50 -15.73
CA THR A 303 -6.87 -3.19 -15.45
C THR A 303 -6.38 -3.95 -16.67
N GLY A 304 -5.11 -4.33 -16.68
CA GLY A 304 -4.54 -5.22 -17.71
C GLY A 304 -5.33 -6.52 -17.89
N LEU A 305 -5.99 -7.00 -16.83
CA LEU A 305 -6.83 -8.21 -16.85
C LEU A 305 -8.09 -8.04 -17.72
N SER A 306 -8.60 -6.82 -17.82
CA SER A 306 -9.77 -6.46 -18.65
C SER A 306 -9.41 -5.81 -19.98
N PHE A 307 -8.12 -5.72 -20.34
CA PHE A 307 -7.72 -5.18 -21.65
C PHE A 307 -8.33 -5.98 -22.80
N GLY A 308 -8.96 -5.25 -23.72
CA GLY A 308 -9.42 -5.76 -25.00
C GLY A 308 -8.25 -6.10 -25.94
N LEU A 309 -8.57 -6.71 -27.08
CA LEU A 309 -7.57 -7.21 -28.02
C LEU A 309 -6.59 -6.11 -28.48
N ASP A 310 -7.10 -4.94 -28.87
CA ASP A 310 -6.27 -3.84 -29.37
C ASP A 310 -5.27 -3.34 -28.31
N ALA A 311 -5.71 -3.21 -27.06
CA ALA A 311 -4.87 -2.75 -25.95
C ALA A 311 -3.81 -3.79 -25.58
N ILE A 312 -4.15 -5.09 -25.60
CA ILE A 312 -3.17 -6.16 -25.38
C ILE A 312 -2.17 -6.24 -26.52
N MET A 313 -2.60 -6.13 -27.78
CA MET A 313 -1.70 -6.20 -28.93
C MET A 313 -0.73 -5.01 -28.97
N ALA A 314 -1.10 -3.85 -28.42
CA ALA A 314 -0.16 -2.73 -28.26
C ALA A 314 1.04 -3.06 -27.35
N LEU A 315 0.94 -4.10 -26.52
CA LEU A 315 2.01 -4.56 -25.64
C LEU A 315 2.85 -5.69 -26.26
N GLU A 316 2.56 -6.13 -27.48
CA GLU A 316 3.27 -7.23 -28.13
C GLU A 316 4.79 -6.99 -28.16
N GLY A 317 5.55 -8.04 -27.80
CA GLY A 317 7.01 -7.97 -27.70
C GLY A 317 7.55 -7.37 -26.40
N THR A 318 6.67 -6.99 -25.46
CA THR A 318 7.06 -6.55 -24.11
C THR A 318 6.90 -7.67 -23.08
N LEU A 319 7.64 -7.59 -21.97
CA LEU A 319 7.46 -8.51 -20.83
C LEU A 319 6.06 -8.39 -20.22
N LEU A 320 5.50 -7.17 -20.20
CA LEU A 320 4.17 -6.90 -19.67
C LEU A 320 3.07 -7.65 -20.43
N PHE A 321 3.23 -7.86 -21.74
CA PHE A 321 2.31 -8.69 -22.51
C PHE A 321 2.27 -10.13 -21.99
N GLU A 322 3.44 -10.73 -21.79
CA GLU A 322 3.55 -12.10 -21.27
C GLU A 322 2.97 -12.19 -19.86
N GLU A 323 3.26 -11.21 -19.00
CA GLU A 323 2.74 -11.12 -17.63
C GLU A 323 1.21 -11.07 -17.60
N ILE A 324 0.58 -10.18 -18.41
CA ILE A 324 -0.88 -10.06 -18.47
C ILE A 324 -1.51 -11.34 -19.02
N VAL A 325 -0.95 -11.94 -20.07
CA VAL A 325 -1.48 -13.19 -20.65
C VAL A 325 -1.41 -14.33 -19.64
N GLN A 326 -0.30 -14.46 -18.91
CA GLN A 326 -0.15 -15.47 -17.85
C GLN A 326 -1.13 -15.23 -16.69
N ALA A 327 -1.31 -13.97 -16.27
CA ALA A 327 -2.26 -13.63 -15.22
C ALA A 327 -3.70 -13.98 -15.63
N LYS A 328 -4.10 -13.67 -16.87
CA LYS A 328 -5.43 -14.05 -17.39
C LYS A 328 -5.62 -15.57 -17.43
N GLN A 329 -4.63 -16.31 -17.93
CA GLN A 329 -4.70 -17.77 -17.99
C GLN A 329 -4.86 -18.37 -16.59
N HIS A 330 -4.12 -17.85 -15.62
CA HIS A 330 -4.22 -18.32 -14.25
C HIS A 330 -5.59 -18.07 -13.62
N LEU A 331 -6.19 -16.92 -13.86
CA LEU A 331 -7.56 -16.66 -13.40
C LEU A 331 -8.56 -17.62 -14.08
N CYS A 332 -8.39 -17.91 -15.37
CA CYS A 332 -9.20 -18.91 -16.07
C CYS A 332 -9.08 -20.30 -15.43
N ASP A 333 -7.86 -20.72 -15.10
CA ASP A 333 -7.60 -22.02 -14.46
C ASP A 333 -8.24 -22.08 -13.07
N GLN A 334 -8.03 -21.05 -12.23
CA GLN A 334 -8.67 -20.95 -10.90
C GLN A 334 -10.20 -21.01 -10.99
N TYR A 335 -10.78 -20.29 -11.95
CA TYR A 335 -12.23 -20.31 -12.16
C TYR A 335 -12.71 -21.72 -12.54
N GLY A 336 -12.03 -22.37 -13.48
CA GLY A 336 -12.36 -23.72 -13.94
C GLY A 336 -12.23 -24.80 -12.86
N GLU A 337 -11.29 -24.65 -11.93
CA GLU A 337 -11.08 -25.58 -10.82
C GLU A 337 -12.14 -25.42 -9.72
N LEU A 338 -12.50 -24.19 -9.37
CA LEU A 338 -13.29 -23.90 -8.16
C LEU A 338 -14.80 -23.86 -8.42
N PHE A 339 -15.22 -23.17 -9.48
CA PHE A 339 -16.61 -22.72 -9.64
C PHE A 339 -17.57 -23.82 -10.07
N PRO A 340 -17.24 -24.72 -11.02
CA PRO A 340 -18.12 -25.82 -11.39
C PRO A 340 -18.50 -26.69 -10.18
N SER A 341 -17.51 -27.12 -9.39
CA SER A 341 -17.72 -27.95 -8.20
C SER A 341 -18.58 -27.24 -7.16
N LEU A 342 -18.27 -25.98 -6.82
CA LEU A 342 -19.04 -25.21 -5.84
C LEU A 342 -20.51 -25.04 -6.26
N CYS A 343 -20.74 -24.71 -7.53
CA CYS A 343 -22.09 -24.46 -8.04
C CYS A 343 -22.92 -25.75 -8.18
N ASP A 344 -22.27 -26.89 -8.44
CA ASP A 344 -22.92 -28.21 -8.57
C ASP A 344 -23.30 -28.76 -7.19
N ASP A 345 -22.36 -28.72 -6.24
CA ASP A 345 -22.50 -29.34 -4.93
C ASP A 345 -23.33 -28.48 -3.95
N HIS A 346 -23.29 -27.15 -4.10
CA HIS A 346 -23.89 -26.19 -3.18
C HIS A 346 -24.66 -25.05 -3.89
N PRO A 347 -25.65 -25.36 -4.75
CA PRO A 347 -26.34 -24.37 -5.60
C PRO A 347 -27.17 -23.34 -4.81
N ASP A 348 -27.54 -23.64 -3.56
CA ASP A 348 -28.25 -22.73 -2.66
C ASP A 348 -27.36 -21.60 -2.14
N ILE A 349 -26.07 -21.85 -1.97
CA ILE A 349 -25.08 -20.89 -1.47
C ILE A 349 -24.29 -20.27 -2.63
N PHE A 350 -24.03 -21.05 -3.69
CA PHE A 350 -23.27 -20.68 -4.89
C PHE A 350 -24.12 -20.76 -6.17
N PRO A 351 -25.18 -19.95 -6.31
CA PRO A 351 -26.02 -19.95 -7.51
C PRO A 351 -25.25 -19.49 -8.76
N ARG A 352 -25.25 -20.28 -9.83
CA ARG A 352 -24.41 -20.05 -11.04
C ARG A 352 -24.51 -18.65 -11.63
N GLU A 353 -25.69 -18.02 -11.56
CA GLU A 353 -25.93 -16.68 -12.06
C GLU A 353 -25.10 -15.59 -11.36
N LEU A 354 -24.65 -15.83 -10.12
CA LEU A 354 -23.79 -14.91 -9.37
C LEU A 354 -22.30 -15.26 -9.51
N TYR A 355 -22.00 -16.47 -9.95
CA TYR A 355 -20.66 -17.06 -9.97
C TYR A 355 -20.18 -17.35 -11.40
N THR A 356 -20.49 -16.44 -12.33
CA THR A 356 -20.00 -16.44 -13.72
C THR A 356 -18.56 -15.94 -13.83
N TRP A 357 -17.90 -16.21 -14.96
CA TRP A 357 -16.56 -15.69 -15.28
C TRP A 357 -16.48 -14.16 -15.15
N GLU A 358 -17.47 -13.42 -15.67
CA GLU A 358 -17.46 -11.96 -15.61
C GLU A 358 -17.54 -11.42 -14.18
N GLN A 359 -18.33 -12.07 -13.32
CA GLN A 359 -18.44 -11.69 -11.90
C GLN A 359 -17.18 -12.05 -11.12
N PHE A 360 -16.55 -13.18 -11.44
CA PHE A 360 -15.28 -13.58 -10.85
C PHE A 360 -14.18 -12.59 -11.19
N LEU A 361 -14.00 -12.28 -12.49
CA LEU A 361 -13.02 -11.31 -12.94
C LEU A 361 -13.25 -9.92 -12.32
N TRP A 362 -14.50 -9.46 -12.28
CA TRP A 362 -14.85 -8.19 -11.62
C TRP A 362 -14.46 -8.19 -10.14
N ALA A 363 -14.68 -9.29 -9.42
CA ALA A 363 -14.32 -9.39 -8.01
C ALA A 363 -12.79 -9.47 -7.82
N CYS A 364 -12.05 -10.17 -8.68
CA CYS A 364 -10.58 -10.12 -8.70
C CYS A 364 -10.08 -8.68 -8.84
N GLU A 365 -10.55 -7.97 -9.86
CA GLU A 365 -10.12 -6.59 -10.13
C GLU A 365 -10.50 -5.62 -9.02
N LEU A 366 -11.67 -5.80 -8.38
CA LEU A 366 -12.05 -5.04 -7.19
C LEU A 366 -11.02 -5.21 -6.07
N TRP A 367 -10.70 -6.45 -5.72
CA TRP A 367 -9.77 -6.72 -4.61
C TRP A 367 -8.33 -6.32 -4.96
N TYR A 368 -7.88 -6.50 -6.20
CA TYR A 368 -6.55 -6.08 -6.62
C TYR A 368 -6.37 -4.56 -6.64
N SER A 369 -7.40 -3.81 -7.04
CA SER A 369 -7.30 -2.35 -7.20
C SER A 369 -7.74 -1.54 -5.97
N ASN A 370 -8.57 -2.10 -5.09
CA ASN A 370 -9.16 -1.35 -3.97
C ASN A 370 -8.86 -1.92 -2.57
N SER A 371 -8.20 -3.07 -2.46
CA SER A 371 -7.86 -3.60 -1.14
C SER A 371 -6.68 -2.87 -0.50
N MET A 372 -6.68 -2.87 0.83
CA MET A 372 -5.60 -2.33 1.65
C MET A 372 -5.24 -3.35 2.72
N ASN A 373 -3.95 -3.51 2.96
CA ASN A 373 -3.46 -4.29 4.07
C ASN A 373 -3.63 -3.50 5.37
N VAL A 374 -4.23 -4.12 6.38
CA VAL A 374 -4.53 -3.47 7.65
C VAL A 374 -3.99 -4.29 8.83
N MET A 375 -3.17 -3.67 9.66
CA MET A 375 -2.67 -4.18 10.93
C MET A 375 -3.71 -3.93 12.02
N PHE A 376 -4.25 -5.02 12.56
CA PHE A 376 -5.24 -4.98 13.63
C PHE A 376 -4.59 -5.08 15.02
N PRO A 377 -5.35 -4.77 16.10
CA PRO A 377 -4.84 -4.80 17.47
C PRO A 377 -4.31 -6.16 17.94
N ASP A 378 -4.75 -7.26 17.30
CA ASP A 378 -4.27 -8.62 17.56
C ASP A 378 -2.92 -8.94 16.89
N GLY A 379 -2.29 -7.95 16.24
CA GLY A 379 -1.02 -8.09 15.55
C GLY A 379 -1.13 -8.82 14.21
N LYS A 380 -2.35 -9.15 13.76
CA LYS A 380 -2.57 -9.78 12.46
C LYS A 380 -2.78 -8.74 11.40
N LEU A 381 -2.13 -8.97 10.27
CA LEU A 381 -2.39 -8.23 9.05
C LEU A 381 -3.54 -8.89 8.29
N ARG A 382 -4.47 -8.09 7.80
CA ARG A 382 -5.60 -8.55 6.98
C ARG A 382 -5.76 -7.69 5.75
N THR A 383 -6.03 -8.32 4.60
CA THR A 383 -6.43 -7.66 3.37
C THR A 383 -7.89 -7.21 3.49
N CYS A 384 -8.16 -5.92 3.33
CA CYS A 384 -9.47 -5.34 3.59
C CYS A 384 -9.93 -4.44 2.44
N LEU A 385 -11.24 -4.39 2.17
CA LEU A 385 -11.82 -3.27 1.41
C LEU A 385 -12.27 -2.17 2.39
N ILE A 386 -11.92 -0.93 2.06
CA ILE A 386 -12.24 0.24 2.88
C ILE A 386 -13.10 1.18 2.02
N PRO A 387 -14.45 1.07 2.10
CA PRO A 387 -15.37 1.61 1.11
C PRO A 387 -15.13 3.03 0.60
N ILE A 388 -14.76 3.95 1.51
CA ILE A 388 -14.60 5.37 1.19
C ILE A 388 -13.13 5.74 0.94
N ALA A 389 -12.18 4.99 1.51
CA ALA A 389 -10.76 5.19 1.23
C ALA A 389 -10.37 4.78 -0.21
N GLY A 390 -11.19 3.94 -0.86
CA GLY A 390 -11.03 3.58 -2.27
C GLY A 390 -11.12 4.75 -3.26
N PHE A 391 -11.59 5.93 -2.84
CA PHE A 391 -11.58 7.15 -3.67
C PHE A 391 -10.32 8.01 -3.49
N LEU A 392 -9.38 7.61 -2.63
CA LEU A 392 -8.08 8.27 -2.56
C LEU A 392 -7.22 7.72 -3.69
N ASN A 393 -6.99 8.52 -4.73
CA ASN A 393 -6.15 8.13 -5.86
C ASN A 393 -4.66 8.15 -5.50
N HIS A 394 -3.86 7.50 -6.34
CA HIS A 394 -2.40 7.51 -6.20
C HIS A 394 -1.75 8.75 -6.85
N SER A 395 -0.58 9.11 -6.33
CA SER A 395 0.34 10.09 -6.91
C SER A 395 1.77 9.74 -6.51
N LEU A 396 2.75 10.14 -7.32
CA LEU A 396 4.18 10.08 -6.98
C LEU A 396 4.52 11.02 -5.81
N HIS A 397 3.64 11.98 -5.53
CA HIS A 397 3.76 12.93 -4.42
C HIS A 397 2.50 12.84 -3.54
N PRO A 398 2.24 11.71 -2.88
CA PRO A 398 0.99 11.52 -2.17
C PRO A 398 0.91 12.41 -0.93
N HIS A 399 -0.31 12.66 -0.47
CA HIS A 399 -0.58 13.44 0.73
C HIS A 399 -0.53 12.56 1.99
N ILE A 400 -0.94 11.30 1.86
CA ILE A 400 -0.96 10.31 2.94
C ILE A 400 0.03 9.20 2.58
N LEU A 401 1.09 9.07 3.39
CA LEU A 401 2.14 8.05 3.22
C LEU A 401 1.97 6.87 4.18
N GLN A 402 1.54 7.15 5.42
CA GLN A 402 1.40 6.15 6.48
C GLN A 402 -0.08 5.93 6.81
N TYR A 403 -0.54 4.70 6.64
CA TYR A 403 -1.91 4.27 6.91
C TYR A 403 -1.95 2.76 7.13
N GLY A 404 -3.15 2.23 7.38
CA GLY A 404 -3.36 0.78 7.49
C GLY A 404 -3.07 0.19 8.88
N LYS A 405 -2.88 0.99 9.92
CA LYS A 405 -2.89 0.48 11.30
C LYS A 405 -4.13 0.97 12.04
N VAL A 406 -4.84 0.05 12.68
CA VAL A 406 -5.98 0.39 13.54
C VAL A 406 -5.46 1.14 14.77
N ASP A 407 -5.99 2.34 14.99
CA ASP A 407 -5.83 3.08 16.24
C ASP A 407 -6.64 2.35 17.32
N THR A 408 -5.97 1.77 18.31
CA THR A 408 -6.60 0.96 19.36
C THR A 408 -7.51 1.77 20.29
N THR A 409 -7.24 3.07 20.43
CA THR A 409 -8.01 3.95 21.33
C THR A 409 -9.32 4.38 20.67
N ALA A 410 -9.26 4.75 19.38
CA ALA A 410 -10.42 5.16 18.61
C ALA A 410 -11.15 4.00 17.91
N ASN A 411 -10.54 2.81 17.87
CA ASN A 411 -10.99 1.65 17.09
C ASN A 411 -11.32 2.01 15.62
N SER A 412 -10.41 2.79 15.01
CA SER A 412 -10.57 3.37 13.68
C SER A 412 -9.26 3.38 12.89
N LEU A 413 -9.36 3.42 11.56
CA LEU A 413 -8.26 3.71 10.65
C LEU A 413 -8.21 5.21 10.40
N LYS A 414 -7.03 5.82 10.58
CA LYS A 414 -6.80 7.25 10.38
C LYS A 414 -5.88 7.48 9.20
N PHE A 415 -6.33 8.28 8.25
CA PHE A 415 -5.56 8.71 7.09
C PHE A 415 -5.05 10.12 7.37
N ARG A 416 -3.83 10.21 7.92
CA ARG A 416 -3.20 11.47 8.30
C ARG A 416 -2.31 12.01 7.20
N LEU A 417 -2.30 13.33 7.07
CA LEU A 417 -1.50 14.01 6.07
C LEU A 417 -0.03 14.07 6.47
N SER A 418 0.84 13.61 5.58
CA SER A 418 2.28 13.77 5.63
C SER A 418 2.74 15.07 4.97
N ARG A 419 1.90 15.66 4.10
CA ARG A 419 2.10 17.01 3.55
C ARG A 419 0.77 17.76 3.45
N PRO A 420 0.76 19.11 3.47
CA PRO A 420 -0.47 19.89 3.37
C PRO A 420 -1.25 19.61 2.08
N CYS A 421 -2.58 19.73 2.15
CA CYS A 421 -3.51 19.61 1.04
C CYS A 421 -4.44 20.83 1.04
N SER A 422 -4.47 21.60 -0.04
CA SER A 422 -5.29 22.81 -0.12
C SER A 422 -6.76 22.51 -0.39
N ALA A 423 -7.66 23.39 0.03
CA ALA A 423 -9.08 23.30 -0.32
C ALA A 423 -9.26 23.19 -1.85
N GLY A 424 -10.05 22.20 -2.30
CA GLY A 424 -10.27 21.89 -3.72
C GLY A 424 -9.15 21.09 -4.40
N GLU A 425 -8.01 20.88 -3.75
CA GLU A 425 -6.93 20.00 -4.23
C GLU A 425 -7.34 18.53 -4.06
N GLN A 426 -6.96 17.68 -5.01
CA GLN A 426 -7.13 16.23 -4.84
C GLN A 426 -6.18 15.71 -3.76
N CYS A 427 -6.77 15.04 -2.76
CA CYS A 427 -6.04 14.36 -1.70
C CYS A 427 -5.64 12.97 -2.19
N PHE A 428 -4.34 12.69 -2.15
CA PHE A 428 -3.75 11.47 -2.72
C PHE A 428 -3.22 10.55 -1.62
N LEU A 429 -3.34 9.25 -1.82
CA LEU A 429 -2.80 8.20 -0.97
C LEU A 429 -1.66 7.49 -1.71
N SER A 430 -0.60 7.13 -0.99
CA SER A 430 0.41 6.24 -1.55
C SER A 430 -0.17 4.84 -1.71
N TYR A 431 -0.14 4.23 -2.90
CA TYR A 431 -0.54 2.82 -3.04
C TYR A 431 0.63 1.88 -2.69
N GLY A 432 1.85 2.41 -2.72
CA GLY A 432 3.07 1.64 -2.51
C GLY A 432 4.20 2.18 -3.38
N HIS A 433 5.25 1.37 -3.51
CA HIS A 433 6.40 1.59 -4.39
C HIS A 433 6.24 0.68 -5.63
N PHE A 434 5.14 0.83 -6.35
CA PHE A 434 4.81 -0.06 -7.47
C PHE A 434 5.33 0.48 -8.80
N SER A 435 5.81 -0.43 -9.65
CA SER A 435 6.16 -0.12 -11.03
C SER A 435 4.91 0.22 -11.85
N SER A 436 5.13 0.93 -12.96
CA SER A 436 4.14 1.24 -13.98
C SER A 436 3.50 -0.02 -14.56
N SER A 437 4.28 -1.10 -14.76
CA SER A 437 3.75 -2.40 -15.19
C SER A 437 2.76 -3.00 -14.19
N HIS A 438 3.05 -2.89 -12.89
CA HIS A 438 2.17 -3.35 -11.83
C HIS A 438 0.91 -2.49 -11.72
N LEU A 439 1.05 -1.16 -11.75
CA LEU A 439 -0.08 -0.22 -11.68
C LEU A 439 -1.04 -0.40 -12.86
N ILE A 440 -0.53 -0.58 -14.09
CA ILE A 440 -1.38 -0.92 -15.24
C ILE A 440 -2.09 -2.26 -15.04
N SER A 441 -1.34 -3.28 -14.64
CA SER A 441 -1.85 -4.66 -14.58
C SER A 441 -2.98 -4.83 -13.57
N PHE A 442 -2.88 -4.18 -12.41
CA PHE A 442 -3.76 -4.44 -11.27
C PHE A 442 -4.60 -3.24 -10.82
N TYR A 443 -4.20 -2.01 -11.16
CA TYR A 443 -4.94 -0.79 -10.80
C TYR A 443 -5.52 -0.06 -12.03
N GLY A 444 -5.03 -0.36 -13.23
CA GLY A 444 -5.56 0.17 -14.49
C GLY A 444 -5.21 1.63 -14.77
N PHE A 445 -4.07 2.12 -14.27
CA PHE A 445 -3.60 3.48 -14.54
C PHE A 445 -2.07 3.57 -14.57
N LEU A 446 -1.56 4.69 -15.11
CA LEU A 446 -0.18 5.13 -14.96
C LEU A 446 -0.15 6.44 -14.18
N PRO A 447 0.80 6.63 -13.25
CA PRO A 447 0.96 7.89 -12.57
C PRO A 447 1.44 8.98 -13.54
N GLN A 448 1.12 10.24 -13.23
CA GLN A 448 1.62 11.38 -14.00
C GLN A 448 3.09 11.66 -13.62
N GLY A 449 3.97 11.68 -14.62
CA GLY A 449 5.41 11.90 -14.44
C GLY A 449 6.23 10.60 -14.52
N ASP A 450 7.53 10.72 -14.30
CA ASP A 450 8.45 9.57 -14.32
C ASP A 450 8.35 8.81 -12.99
N ASN A 451 7.89 7.57 -13.03
CA ASN A 451 7.77 6.74 -11.84
C ASN A 451 9.16 6.25 -11.40
N PRO A 452 9.69 6.69 -10.24
CA PRO A 452 11.02 6.28 -9.78
C PRO A 452 11.09 4.81 -9.38
N TYR A 453 9.93 4.14 -9.27
CA TYR A 453 9.81 2.72 -8.92
C TYR A 453 9.68 1.82 -10.15
N ASP A 454 9.88 2.36 -11.36
CA ASP A 454 9.91 1.56 -12.57
C ASP A 454 11.14 0.66 -12.59
N ILE A 455 10.85 -0.64 -12.77
CA ILE A 455 11.84 -1.70 -12.85
C ILE A 455 11.56 -2.57 -14.06
N ILE A 456 12.61 -3.12 -14.65
CA ILE A 456 12.52 -4.12 -15.70
C ILE A 456 13.27 -5.36 -15.23
N PRO A 457 12.60 -6.52 -15.07
CA PRO A 457 13.29 -7.74 -14.69
C PRO A 457 14.19 -8.21 -15.83
N VAL A 458 15.47 -8.44 -15.54
CA VAL A 458 16.44 -8.98 -16.49
C VAL A 458 16.73 -10.43 -16.14
N VAL A 459 16.25 -11.36 -16.96
CA VAL A 459 16.54 -12.79 -16.77
C VAL A 459 17.96 -13.07 -17.24
N GLN A 460 18.89 -13.22 -16.30
CA GLN A 460 20.24 -13.65 -16.62
C GLN A 460 20.30 -15.18 -16.72
N THR A 461 20.20 -15.71 -17.94
CA THR A 461 20.48 -17.12 -18.18
C THR A 461 21.99 -17.33 -18.16
N LEU A 462 22.53 -17.87 -17.07
CA LEU A 462 23.91 -18.36 -17.04
C LEU A 462 24.00 -19.53 -18.03
N MET A 463 24.58 -19.27 -19.20
CA MET A 463 24.96 -20.33 -20.14
C MET A 463 25.95 -21.26 -19.39
N PRO A 464 25.68 -22.57 -19.27
CA PRO A 464 26.65 -23.48 -18.68
C PRO A 464 27.95 -23.36 -19.48
N GLN A 465 29.05 -23.08 -18.78
CA GLN A 465 30.37 -23.09 -19.38
C GLN A 465 30.53 -24.41 -20.13
N ARG A 466 30.66 -24.35 -21.46
CA ARG A 466 31.19 -25.48 -22.21
C ARG A 466 32.55 -25.78 -21.59
N MET A 467 32.65 -26.87 -20.85
CA MET A 467 33.93 -27.51 -20.58
C MET A 467 34.56 -27.76 -21.95
N ILE A 468 35.49 -26.90 -22.32
CA ILE A 468 36.45 -27.18 -23.39
C ILE A 468 37.32 -28.27 -22.78
N LEU A 469 37.02 -29.53 -23.13
CA LEU A 469 37.89 -30.68 -22.86
C LEU A 469 39.15 -30.60 -23.72
#